data_AF-A0A180G834-F1
#
_entry.id   AF-A0A180G834-F1
#
_cell.length_a   1.000
_cell.length_b   1.000
_cell.length_c   1.000
_cell.angle_alpha   90.00
_cell.angle_beta   90.00
_cell.angle_gamma   90.00
#
_symmetry.space_group_name_H-M   'P 1'
#
loop_
_entity.id
_entity.type
_entity.pdbx_description
1 polymer ?
#
loop_
_entity_poly.entity_id
_entity_poly.type
_entity_poly.pdbx_seq_one_letter_code
_entity_poly.pdbx_strand_id
1 'polypeptide(L)'
;MQYAISTAGQSGWNLTLGPDIVRTKLSEQCVFSPRDGGKSNHTYFVSTHKTNDTNPEEGDRLLEHLLTPNLCLAATAEIPLVGSFHSSTLPNKTCPSFPSRGIQLVSLGTAYGAEAGARGSASQGLY
;
A
#
# COMPACT_ATOMS: atom_id res chain seq x y z
N MET A 1 5.53 -12.97 15.11
CA MET A 1 4.22 -12.39 14.68
C MET A 1 3.13 -12.52 15.74
N GLN A 2 2.77 -13.71 16.21
CA GLN A 2 1.61 -13.89 17.11
C GLN A 2 1.71 -13.15 18.45
N TYR A 3 2.90 -13.07 19.04
CA TYR A 3 3.13 -12.27 20.25
C TYR A 3 2.82 -10.78 20.04
N ALA A 4 3.30 -10.17 18.94
CA ALA A 4 3.08 -8.76 18.66
C ALA A 4 1.58 -8.44 18.48
N ILE A 5 0.83 -9.32 17.81
CA ILE A 5 -0.62 -9.18 17.65
C ILE A 5 -1.34 -9.31 19.00
N SER A 6 -0.94 -10.27 19.83
CA SER A 6 -1.51 -10.45 21.18
C SER A 6 -1.29 -9.22 22.05
N THR A 7 -0.09 -8.63 22.03
CA THR A 7 0.23 -7.40 22.77
C THR A 7 -0.57 -6.20 22.27
N ALA A 8 -0.76 -6.06 20.95
CA ALA A 8 -1.59 -5.01 20.37
C ALA A 8 -3.07 -5.19 20.74
N GLY A 9 -3.57 -6.43 20.75
CA GLY A 9 -4.92 -6.77 21.19
C GLY A 9 -5.16 -6.44 22.68
N GLN A 10 -4.20 -6.76 23.56
CA GLN A 10 -4.24 -6.38 24.97
C GLN A 10 -4.24 -4.86 25.17
N SER A 11 -3.62 -4.11 24.26
CA SER A 11 -3.60 -2.65 24.25
C SER A 11 -4.90 -2.01 23.74
N GLY A 12 -5.85 -2.83 23.27
CA GLY A 12 -7.15 -2.39 22.74
C GLY A 12 -7.07 -1.85 21.30
N TRP A 13 -6.04 -2.21 20.54
CA TRP A 13 -5.92 -1.78 19.14
C TRP A 13 -6.81 -2.64 18.25
N ASN A 14 -7.44 -2.02 17.25
CA ASN A 14 -8.29 -2.74 16.31
C ASN A 14 -7.46 -3.41 15.23
N LEU A 15 -7.52 -4.75 15.16
CA LEU A 15 -6.84 -5.53 14.14
C LEU A 15 -7.57 -5.40 12.80
N THR A 16 -6.87 -4.90 11.78
CA THR A 16 -7.38 -4.75 10.42
C THR A 16 -6.39 -5.36 9.44
N LEU A 17 -6.87 -6.21 8.52
CA LEU A 17 -6.05 -6.77 7.46
C LEU A 17 -6.20 -5.92 6.20
N GLY A 18 -5.08 -5.45 5.67
CA GLY A 18 -5.03 -4.70 4.41
C GLY A 18 -4.60 -5.61 3.26
N PRO A 19 -4.99 -5.30 2.01
CA PRO A 19 -4.49 -6.02 0.83
C PRO A 19 -3.00 -5.70 0.58
N ASP A 20 -2.23 -6.70 0.12
CA ASP A 20 -0.82 -6.52 -0.27
C ASP A 20 -0.67 -5.81 -1.62
N ILE A 21 -1.70 -5.84 -2.48
CA ILE A 21 -1.72 -5.13 -3.77
C ILE A 21 -2.63 -3.91 -3.63
N VAL A 22 -2.08 -2.74 -3.92
CA VAL A 22 -2.78 -1.45 -3.83
C VAL A 22 -2.69 -0.71 -5.16
N ARG A 23 -3.55 0.30 -5.35
CA ARG A 23 -3.45 1.18 -6.52
C ARG A 23 -2.20 2.03 -6.44
N THR A 24 -1.49 2.19 -7.54
CA THR A 24 -0.26 3.00 -7.59
C THR A 24 -0.49 4.42 -7.09
N LYS A 25 -1.61 5.05 -7.48
CA LYS A 25 -1.99 6.39 -7.02
C LYS A 25 -2.09 6.52 -5.49
N LEU A 26 -2.50 5.45 -4.80
CA LEU A 26 -2.58 5.46 -3.33
C LEU A 26 -1.17 5.46 -2.72
N SER A 27 -0.28 4.61 -3.26
CA SER A 27 1.12 4.55 -2.85
C SER A 27 1.88 5.87 -3.10
N GLU A 28 1.62 6.53 -4.24
CA GLU A 28 2.19 7.82 -4.60
C GLU A 28 1.75 8.96 -3.67
N GLN A 29 0.49 8.92 -3.22
CA GLN A 29 -0.07 9.88 -2.26
C GLN A 29 0.47 9.66 -0.84
N CYS A 30 0.82 8.43 -0.50
CA CYS A 30 1.63 8.15 0.68
C CYS A 30 3.06 8.65 0.46
N VAL A 31 3.84 8.77 1.53
CA VAL A 31 5.27 9.18 1.48
C VAL A 31 6.15 8.04 0.93
N PHE A 32 5.66 7.31 -0.07
CA PHE A 32 6.34 6.22 -0.74
C PHE A 32 6.78 6.58 -2.17
N SER A 33 6.61 7.83 -2.58
CA SER A 33 7.10 8.34 -3.86
C SER A 33 8.63 8.49 -3.87
N PRO A 34 9.35 8.07 -4.95
CA PRO A 34 10.79 8.25 -5.08
C PRO A 34 11.20 9.71 -4.99
N ARG A 35 12.02 10.08 -4.00
CA ARG A 35 12.51 11.46 -3.83
C ARG A 35 13.51 11.88 -4.91
N ASP A 36 14.11 10.93 -5.62
CA ASP A 36 15.27 11.17 -6.52
C ASP A 36 14.91 11.31 -8.00
N GLY A 37 13.69 11.74 -8.34
CA GLY A 37 13.30 12.02 -9.73
C GLY A 37 13.36 10.80 -10.65
N GLY A 38 13.09 9.60 -10.12
CA GLY A 38 12.96 8.36 -10.89
C GLY A 38 14.24 7.55 -11.11
N LYS A 39 15.37 7.91 -10.47
CA LYS A 39 16.62 7.14 -10.57
C LYS A 39 16.60 5.81 -9.81
N SER A 40 15.74 5.71 -8.80
CA SER A 40 15.59 4.55 -7.92
C SER A 40 14.12 4.31 -7.59
N ASN A 41 13.53 3.31 -8.23
CA ASN A 41 12.16 2.90 -7.91
C ASN A 41 12.21 1.89 -6.76
N HIS A 42 11.63 2.28 -5.62
CA HIS A 42 11.51 1.41 -4.44
C HIS A 42 10.21 0.59 -4.44
N THR A 43 9.42 0.71 -5.51
CA THR A 43 8.08 0.14 -5.64
C THR A 43 8.06 -0.94 -6.70
N TYR A 44 7.41 -2.07 -6.39
CA TYR A 44 7.13 -3.12 -7.39
C TYR A 44 5.78 -2.85 -8.06
N PHE A 45 5.79 -2.69 -9.38
CA PHE A 45 4.59 -2.48 -10.19
C PHE A 45 4.04 -3.83 -10.68
N VAL A 46 2.71 -3.95 -10.67
CA VAL A 46 2.00 -5.15 -11.14
C VAL A 46 1.37 -4.82 -12.50
N SER A 47 1.87 -5.45 -13.55
CA SER A 47 1.28 -5.35 -14.88
C SER A 47 0.09 -6.29 -14.99
N THR A 48 -1.10 -5.75 -15.22
CA THR A 48 -2.30 -6.57 -15.51
C THR A 48 -2.46 -6.66 -17.02
N HIS A 49 -1.91 -7.72 -17.63
CA HIS A 49 -2.17 -7.98 -19.04
C HIS A 49 -3.55 -8.64 -19.15
N LYS A 50 -4.56 -7.90 -19.61
CA LYS A 50 -5.83 -8.50 -19.98
C LYS A 50 -5.59 -9.22 -21.30
N THR A 51 -5.42 -10.53 -21.30
CA THR A 51 -5.43 -11.34 -22.51
C THR A 51 -6.85 -11.35 -23.09
N ASN A 52 -7.19 -10.29 -23.81
CA ASN A 52 -8.16 -10.41 -24.90
C ASN A 52 -7.32 -10.68 -26.15
N ASP A 53 -7.50 -11.85 -26.77
CA ASP A 53 -6.85 -12.33 -28.00
C ASP A 53 -7.20 -11.50 -29.25
N THR A 54 -7.03 -10.19 -29.21
CA THR A 54 -7.22 -9.32 -30.37
C THR A 54 -6.12 -8.29 -30.42
N ASN A 55 -5.31 -8.41 -31.48
CA ASN A 55 -4.19 -7.53 -31.85
C ASN A 55 -4.50 -6.05 -31.51
N PRO A 56 -3.79 -5.42 -30.56
CA PRO A 56 -4.05 -4.03 -30.23
C PRO A 56 -3.39 -3.15 -31.30
N GLU A 57 -4.23 -2.65 -32.20
CA GLU A 57 -3.95 -1.51 -33.04
C GLU A 57 -3.62 -0.27 -32.18
N GLU A 58 -2.57 0.47 -32.58
CA GLU A 58 -1.82 1.42 -31.75
C GLU A 58 -2.64 2.58 -31.14
N GLY A 59 -3.90 2.76 -31.55
CA GLY A 59 -4.85 3.74 -31.02
C GLY A 59 -5.55 3.36 -29.71
N ASP A 60 -5.67 2.06 -29.39
CA ASP A 60 -6.48 1.59 -28.24
C ASP A 60 -5.71 1.51 -26.91
N ARG A 61 -4.38 1.62 -26.96
CA ARG A 61 -3.50 1.58 -25.77
C ARG A 61 -3.82 2.69 -24.76
N LEU A 62 -4.26 3.86 -25.23
CA LEU A 62 -4.59 4.99 -24.36
C LEU A 62 -5.93 4.78 -23.64
N LEU A 63 -6.88 4.08 -24.28
CA LEU A 63 -8.18 3.74 -23.69
C LEU A 63 -8.05 2.55 -22.73
N GLU A 64 -7.22 1.55 -23.07
CA GLU A 64 -6.93 0.40 -22.22
C GLU A 64 -6.18 0.79 -20.93
N HIS A 65 -5.29 1.78 -21.01
CA HIS A 65 -4.58 2.34 -19.85
C HIS A 65 -5.48 3.17 -18.92
N LEU A 66 -6.64 3.64 -19.40
CA LEU A 66 -7.68 4.27 -18.56
C LEU A 66 -8.59 3.21 -17.89
N LEU A 67 -8.72 2.04 -18.50
CA LEU A 67 -9.59 0.95 -18.04
C LEU A 67 -8.87 -0.04 -17.10
N THR A 68 -7.55 -0.20 -17.26
CA THR A 68 -6.73 -1.04 -16.38
C THR A 68 -6.15 -0.20 -15.25
N PRO A 69 -6.51 -0.48 -13.98
CA PRO A 69 -5.94 0.26 -12.86
C PRO A 69 -4.46 -0.08 -12.73
N ASN A 70 -3.61 0.95 -12.64
CA ASN A 70 -2.21 0.76 -12.27
C ASN A 70 -2.13 0.27 -10.82
N LEU A 71 -1.51 -0.89 -10.62
CA LEU A 71 -1.37 -1.56 -9.33
C LEU A 71 0.11 -1.68 -8.94
N CYS A 72 0.37 -1.65 -7.64
CA CYS A 72 1.69 -1.89 -7.06
C CYS A 72 1.60 -2.70 -5.77
N LEU A 73 2.67 -3.38 -5.40
CA LEU A 73 2.79 -4.04 -4.11
C LEU A 73 3.02 -3.00 -3.01
N ALA A 74 2.37 -3.19 -1.87
CA ALA A 74 2.52 -2.34 -0.71
C ALA A 74 3.87 -2.62 -0.03
N ALA A 75 4.65 -1.56 0.20
CA ALA A 75 5.91 -1.66 0.94
C ALA A 75 5.71 -1.66 2.46
N THR A 76 4.53 -1.30 2.94
CA THR A 76 4.16 -1.32 4.35
C THR A 76 2.65 -1.51 4.46
N ALA A 77 2.22 -2.14 5.55
CA ALA A 77 0.80 -2.31 5.85
C ALA A 77 0.08 -0.97 6.13
N GLU A 78 0.82 0.12 6.33
CA GLU A 78 0.27 1.48 6.45
C GLU A 78 -0.46 1.95 5.18
N ILE A 79 0.10 1.67 3.99
CA ILE A 79 -0.47 2.13 2.71
C ILE A 79 -1.92 1.64 2.51
N PRO A 80 -2.20 0.32 2.60
CA PRO A 80 -3.59 -0.15 2.52
C PRO A 80 -4.46 0.31 3.69
N LEU A 81 -3.87 0.52 4.88
CA LEU A 81 -4.59 1.01 6.04
C LEU A 81 -5.12 2.43 5.81
N VAL A 82 -4.28 3.35 5.36
CA VAL A 82 -4.66 4.72 4.99
C VAL A 82 -5.66 4.70 3.83
N GLY A 83 -5.47 3.80 2.87
CA GLY A 83 -6.42 3.55 1.78
C GLY A 83 -7.81 3.17 2.25
N SER A 84 -7.94 2.43 3.35
CA SER A 84 -9.24 2.03 3.93
C SER A 84 -10.06 3.24 4.43
N PHE A 85 -9.38 4.30 4.87
CA PHE A 85 -10.01 5.55 5.30
C PHE A 85 -10.09 6.59 4.18
N HIS A 86 -9.63 6.26 2.97
CA HIS A 86 -9.70 7.18 1.85
C HIS A 86 -11.17 7.54 1.55
N SER A 87 -11.45 8.84 1.44
CA SER A 87 -12.81 9.38 1.24
C SER A 87 -13.81 9.10 2.39
N SER A 88 -13.34 8.66 3.56
CA SER A 88 -14.17 8.52 4.76
C SER A 88 -14.09 9.78 5.62
N THR A 89 -15.24 10.26 6.09
CA THR A 89 -15.32 11.35 7.09
C THR A 89 -15.40 10.74 8.48
N LEU A 90 -14.36 10.95 9.29
CA LEU A 90 -14.38 10.51 10.67
C LEU A 90 -15.28 11.42 11.52
N PRO A 91 -16.12 10.86 12.41
CA PRO A 91 -16.95 11.66 13.30
C PRO A 91 -16.08 12.56 14.18
N ASN A 92 -16.62 13.72 14.56
CA ASN A 92 -15.92 14.60 15.50
C ASN A 92 -15.93 13.99 16.91
N LYS A 93 -14.99 14.40 17.76
CA LYS A 93 -14.84 14.02 19.18
C LYS A 93 -16.09 14.28 20.02
N THR A 94 -16.99 15.12 19.54
CA THR A 94 -18.28 15.45 20.15
C THR A 94 -19.37 14.41 19.87
N CYS A 95 -19.16 13.47 18.94
CA CYS A 95 -20.10 12.39 18.69
C CYS A 95 -19.97 11.33 19.82
N PRO A 96 -21.06 10.93 20.50
CA PRO A 96 -21.01 9.99 21.62
C PRO A 96 -20.51 8.59 21.22
N SER A 97 -20.56 8.25 19.93
CA SER A 97 -20.01 7.00 19.39
C SER A 97 -18.55 7.10 18.93
N PHE A 98 -17.95 8.29 18.96
CA PHE A 98 -16.54 8.47 18.61
C PHE A 98 -15.66 8.09 19.80
N PRO A 99 -14.64 7.24 19.62
CA PRO A 99 -13.80 6.82 20.72
C PRO A 99 -13.11 8.03 21.38
N SER A 100 -13.11 8.05 22.71
CA SER A 100 -12.47 9.09 23.51
C SER A 100 -10.93 9.09 23.34
N ARG A 101 -10.37 7.98 22.88
CA ARG A 101 -8.98 7.83 22.44
C ARG A 101 -8.91 7.90 20.91
N GLY A 102 -7.77 8.34 20.38
CA GLY A 102 -7.51 8.32 18.94
C GLY A 102 -7.67 6.90 18.36
N ILE A 103 -8.01 6.81 17.07
CA ILE A 103 -8.17 5.54 16.37
C ILE A 103 -6.82 4.82 16.33
N GLN A 104 -6.74 3.67 17.00
CA GLN A 104 -5.55 2.81 17.02
C GLN A 104 -5.83 1.54 16.24
N LEU A 105 -5.00 1.31 15.23
CA LEU A 105 -5.14 0.19 14.29
C LEU A 105 -3.83 -0.59 14.26
N VAL A 106 -3.96 -1.90 14.13
CA VAL A 106 -2.84 -2.80 13.88
C VAL A 106 -3.14 -3.62 12.64
N SER A 107 -2.17 -3.73 11.75
CA SER A 107 -2.28 -4.52 10.53
C SER A 107 -1.03 -5.37 10.34
N LEU A 108 -1.24 -6.57 9.81
CA LEU A 108 -0.18 -7.47 9.41
C LEU A 108 -0.21 -7.60 7.89
N GLY A 109 0.95 -7.51 7.26
CA GLY A 109 1.11 -7.69 5.82
C GLY A 109 2.58 -7.93 5.47
N THR A 110 2.82 -8.32 4.23
CA THR A 110 4.18 -8.44 3.70
C THR A 110 4.64 -7.09 3.19
N ALA A 111 5.87 -6.70 3.52
CA ALA A 111 6.48 -5.47 3.03
C ALA A 111 7.30 -5.75 1.77
N TYR A 112 6.90 -5.17 0.64
CA TYR A 112 7.63 -5.28 -0.63
C TYR A 112 8.33 -3.96 -0.97
N GLY A 113 9.63 -3.87 -0.69
CA GLY A 113 10.48 -2.74 -1.07
C GLY A 113 11.55 -3.18 -2.06
N ALA A 114 11.63 -2.52 -3.21
CA ALA A 114 12.76 -2.70 -4.10
C ALA A 114 13.93 -1.87 -3.54
N GLU A 115 15.03 -2.51 -3.14
CA GLU A 115 16.21 -1.80 -2.62
C GLU A 115 17.04 -1.18 -3.75
N ALA A 116 16.45 -0.25 -4.48
CA ALA A 116 17.10 0.50 -5.54
C ALA A 116 18.05 1.56 -4.94
N GLY A 117 19.12 1.13 -4.27
CA GLY A 117 20.10 2.04 -3.65
C GLY A 117 21.03 1.38 -2.63
N ALA A 118 20.64 0.23 -2.06
CA ALA A 118 21.44 -0.50 -1.08
C ALA A 118 22.45 -1.47 -1.73
N ARG A 119 22.92 -1.18 -2.95
CA ARG A 119 23.77 -2.09 -3.72
C ARG A 119 25.13 -2.27 -3.00
N GLY A 120 25.28 -3.39 -2.28
CA GLY A 120 26.47 -3.70 -1.48
C GLY A 120 26.38 -3.33 0.01
N SER A 121 25.23 -2.79 0.47
CA SER A 121 24.93 -2.63 1.90
C SER A 121 24.10 -3.84 2.35
N ALA A 122 24.48 -4.49 3.46
CA ALA A 122 23.77 -5.65 4.03
C ALA A 122 23.52 -6.84 3.09
N SER A 123 24.42 -7.10 2.13
CA SER A 123 24.27 -8.22 1.17
C SER A 123 24.40 -9.63 1.77
N GLN A 124 24.55 -9.74 3.09
CA GLN A 124 24.61 -11.01 3.82
C GLN A 124 23.69 -10.94 5.04
N GLY A 125 22.72 -11.85 5.10
CA GLY A 125 21.76 -11.96 6.20
C GLY A 125 20.35 -11.54 5.80
N LEU A 126 19.51 -11.32 6.81
CA LEU A 126 18.08 -10.95 6.71
C LEU A 126 17.86 -9.48 7.13
N TYR A 127 18.81 -8.60 6.79
CA TYR A 127 18.83 -7.22 7.23
C TYR A 127 18.41 -6.27 6.11
#